data_AF-A0A957ERL4-F1
#
_entry.id   AF-A0A957ERL4-F1
#
_cell.length_a   1.000
_cell.length_b   1.000
_cell.length_c   1.000
_cell.angle_alpha   90.00
_cell.angle_beta   90.00
_cell.angle_gamma   90.00
#
_symmetry.space_group_name_H-M   'P 1'
#
loop_
_entity.id
_entity.type
_entity.pdbx_description
1 polymer ?
#
loop_
_entity_poly.entity_id
_entity_poly.type
_entity_poly.pdbx_seq_one_letter_code
_entity_poly.pdbx_strand_id
1 'polypeptide(L)'
;MMKKLRYWLVLICLWFFFLYNIERLGEPINIASFVYVYAIICTVTVILVRPLWRTPLYWSFTMSMPPFFILKILLNYEIGGSNLPITVTEICAIGLSIILAGQMTRRLEELQDAVTSLTLGHLKQDTQPFEDGQGQIYREVRRARQYKRPVSLLSIVPTEETKQMQLNRF
;
A
#
# COMPACT_ATOMS: atom_id res chain seq x y z
N MET A 1 4.02 -13.94 -6.82
CA MET A 1 3.60 -12.75 -6.05
C MET A 1 2.64 -13.08 -4.91
N MET A 2 1.49 -13.69 -5.21
CA MET A 2 0.44 -14.05 -4.24
C MET A 2 0.95 -14.83 -3.00
N LYS A 3 1.85 -15.80 -3.19
CA LYS A 3 2.45 -16.57 -2.07
C LYS A 3 3.26 -15.68 -1.11
N LYS A 4 4.02 -14.71 -1.64
CA LYS A 4 4.84 -13.78 -0.82
C LYS A 4 3.95 -12.86 0.00
N LEU A 5 2.88 -12.30 -0.60
CA LEU A 5 1.90 -11.49 0.12
C LEU A 5 1.22 -12.28 1.25
N ARG A 6 0.82 -13.52 0.98
CA ARG A 6 0.25 -14.42 1.99
C ARG A 6 1.23 -14.68 3.15
N TYR A 7 2.52 -14.86 2.89
CA TYR A 7 3.51 -15.01 3.96
C TYR A 7 3.63 -13.74 4.81
N TRP A 8 3.63 -12.55 4.21
CA TRP A 8 3.67 -11.28 4.96
C TRP A 8 2.39 -11.05 5.80
N LEU A 9 1.22 -11.41 5.27
CA LEU A 9 -0.04 -11.42 6.03
C LEU A 9 0.03 -12.35 7.24
N VAL A 10 0.48 -13.59 7.03
CA VAL A 10 0.61 -14.55 8.14
C VAL A 10 1.63 -14.05 9.14
N LEU A 11 2.74 -13.46 8.68
CA LEU A 11 3.81 -12.95 9.53
C LEU A 11 3.36 -11.74 10.36
N ILE A 12 2.58 -10.80 9.80
CA ILE A 12 2.06 -9.66 10.57
C ILE A 12 1.00 -10.11 11.60
N CYS A 13 0.14 -11.07 11.24
CA CYS A 13 -0.81 -11.66 12.18
C CYS A 13 -0.10 -12.41 13.31
N LEU A 14 0.92 -13.20 12.97
CA LEU A 14 1.73 -13.94 13.94
C LEU A 14 2.51 -12.99 14.85
N TRP A 15 3.02 -11.89 14.31
CA TRP A 15 3.68 -10.84 15.08
C TRP A 15 2.73 -10.20 16.08
N PHE A 16 1.53 -9.77 15.66
CA PHE A 16 0.54 -9.22 16.60
C PHE A 16 0.11 -10.25 17.65
N PHE A 17 -0.10 -11.50 17.25
CA PHE A 17 -0.40 -12.56 18.19
C PHE A 17 0.70 -12.70 19.26
N PHE A 18 1.97 -12.71 18.85
CA PHE A 18 3.10 -12.79 19.78
C PHE A 18 3.17 -11.55 20.68
N LEU A 19 3.05 -10.36 20.10
CA LEU A 19 3.10 -9.09 20.81
C LEU A 19 2.02 -9.04 21.91
N TYR A 20 0.77 -9.37 21.59
CA TYR A 20 -0.34 -9.38 22.56
C TYR A 20 -0.23 -10.49 23.62
N ASN A 21 0.51 -11.57 23.35
CA ASN A 21 0.70 -12.66 24.30
C ASN A 21 2.00 -12.54 25.10
N ILE A 22 2.82 -11.52 24.87
CA ILE A 22 4.14 -11.40 25.50
C ILE A 22 4.05 -11.19 27.01
N GLU A 23 3.00 -10.50 27.50
CA GLU A 23 2.73 -10.33 28.93
C GLU A 23 2.48 -11.66 29.64
N ARG A 24 2.05 -12.71 28.90
CA ARG A 24 1.81 -14.05 29.46
C ARG A 24 3.08 -14.91 29.54
N LEU A 25 4.19 -14.49 28.93
CA LEU A 25 5.42 -15.29 28.85
C LEU A 25 6.34 -15.11 30.08
N GLY A 26 6.13 -14.09 30.91
CA GLY A 26 6.78 -13.97 32.23
C GLY A 26 6.90 -12.55 32.77
N GLU A 27 6.74 -12.40 34.09
CA GLU A 27 7.12 -11.17 34.82
C GLU A 27 8.66 -11.02 34.77
N PRO A 28 9.22 -9.81 34.51
CA PRO A 28 8.63 -8.49 34.72
C PRO A 28 8.30 -7.73 33.43
N ILE A 29 8.01 -8.40 32.31
CA ILE A 29 7.71 -7.72 31.03
C ILE A 29 6.29 -7.16 31.08
N ASN A 30 6.11 -6.00 31.72
CA ASN A 30 4.86 -5.25 31.74
C ASN A 30 4.96 -4.11 30.72
N ILE A 31 4.56 -4.39 29.49
CA ILE A 31 4.47 -3.39 28.43
C ILE A 31 3.26 -2.51 28.74
N ALA A 32 3.39 -1.19 28.60
CA ALA A 32 2.28 -0.31 28.87
C ALA A 32 1.09 -0.61 27.93
N SER A 33 -0.12 -0.76 28.49
CA SER A 33 -1.30 -1.22 27.72
C SER A 33 -1.64 -0.34 26.51
N PHE A 34 -1.25 0.94 26.53
CA PHE A 34 -1.46 1.84 25.40
C PHE A 34 -0.57 1.53 24.18
N VAL A 35 0.58 0.87 24.37
CA VAL A 35 1.54 0.55 23.30
C VAL A 35 0.95 -0.43 22.30
N TYR A 36 0.12 -1.36 22.76
CA TYR A 36 -0.64 -2.28 21.92
C TYR A 36 -1.56 -1.58 20.94
N VAL A 37 -2.34 -0.64 21.47
CA VAL A 37 -3.27 0.19 20.69
C VAL A 37 -2.48 1.08 19.74
N TYR A 38 -1.40 1.68 20.22
CA TYR A 38 -0.53 2.55 19.43
C TYR A 38 0.11 1.81 18.26
N ALA A 39 0.64 0.60 18.46
CA ALA A 39 1.23 -0.23 17.41
C ALA A 39 0.22 -0.57 16.31
N ILE A 40 -1.04 -0.86 16.68
CA ILE A 40 -2.14 -1.04 15.72
C ILE A 40 -2.40 0.26 14.95
N ILE A 41 -2.55 1.39 15.64
CA ILE A 41 -2.79 2.69 15.00
C ILE A 41 -1.67 3.03 14.00
N CYS A 42 -0.40 2.85 14.39
CA CYS A 42 0.72 3.05 13.49
C CYS A 42 0.65 2.14 12.26
N THR A 43 0.34 0.86 12.47
CA THR A 43 0.24 -0.12 11.38
C THR A 43 -0.88 0.24 10.40
N VAL A 44 -2.07 0.56 10.92
CA VAL A 44 -3.23 0.98 10.12
C VAL A 44 -2.92 2.28 9.38
N THR A 45 -2.26 3.24 10.03
CA THR A 45 -1.87 4.52 9.42
C THR A 45 -0.89 4.30 8.27
N VAL A 46 0.14 3.46 8.44
CA VAL A 46 1.09 3.11 7.38
C VAL A 46 0.38 2.43 6.21
N ILE A 47 -0.60 1.57 6.48
CA ILE A 47 -1.37 0.88 5.44
C ILE A 47 -2.31 1.84 4.71
N LEU A 48 -3.02 2.74 5.41
CA LEU A 48 -4.01 3.63 4.78
C LEU A 48 -3.38 4.83 4.07
N VAL A 49 -2.31 5.39 4.64
CA VAL A 49 -1.75 6.65 4.16
C VAL A 49 -0.76 6.37 3.03
N ARG A 50 -1.28 6.44 1.79
CA ARG A 50 -0.53 6.22 0.56
C ARG A 50 0.83 6.94 0.44
N PRO A 51 1.01 8.21 0.87
CA PRO A 51 2.33 8.83 0.80
C PRO A 51 3.37 8.15 1.68
N LEU A 52 2.97 7.48 2.79
CA LEU A 52 3.91 6.74 3.63
C LEU A 52 4.44 5.47 2.96
N TRP A 53 3.80 4.99 1.90
CA TRP A 53 4.23 3.79 1.17
C TRP A 53 5.53 4.03 0.40
N ARG A 54 5.70 5.26 -0.10
CA ARG A 54 6.83 5.70 -0.93
C ARG A 54 7.97 6.31 -0.12
N THR A 55 7.70 6.74 1.10
CA THR A 55 8.76 7.21 2.00
C THR A 55 9.62 6.05 2.47
N PRO A 56 10.92 6.28 2.70
CA PRO A 56 11.77 5.25 3.27
C PRO A 56 11.39 5.05 4.74
N LEU A 57 11.53 3.81 5.19
CA LEU A 57 10.95 3.31 6.45
C LEU A 57 11.39 4.07 7.70
N TYR A 58 12.61 4.64 7.66
CA TYR A 58 13.14 5.44 8.76
C TYR A 58 12.34 6.74 8.98
N TRP A 59 11.79 7.35 7.92
CA TRP A 59 10.94 8.54 8.06
C TRP A 59 9.64 8.19 8.78
N SER A 60 9.01 7.07 8.41
CA SER A 60 7.78 6.60 9.08
C SER A 60 8.03 6.26 10.55
N PHE A 61 9.19 5.64 10.85
CA PHE A 61 9.60 5.35 12.21
C PHE A 61 9.85 6.64 13.01
N THR A 62 10.67 7.56 12.51
CA THR A 62 10.96 8.84 13.16
C THR A 62 9.70 9.66 13.39
N MET A 63 8.76 9.67 12.44
CA MET A 63 7.48 10.37 12.58
C MET A 63 6.58 9.75 13.67
N SER A 64 6.72 8.46 13.94
CA SER A 64 5.98 7.74 15.00
C SER A 64 6.56 7.90 16.40
N MET A 65 7.80 8.41 16.55
CA MET A 65 8.44 8.54 17.86
C MET A 65 7.88 9.72 18.70
N PRO A 66 7.70 10.95 18.17
CA PRO A 66 7.17 12.06 18.96
C PRO A 66 5.80 11.77 19.62
N PRO A 67 4.79 11.22 18.92
CA PRO A 67 3.50 10.92 19.55
C PRO A 67 3.61 9.84 20.64
N PHE A 68 4.52 8.86 20.47
CA PHE A 68 4.78 7.84 21.48
C PHE A 68 5.30 8.46 22.78
N PHE A 69 6.32 9.33 22.72
CA PHE A 69 6.85 9.99 23.92
C PHE A 69 5.84 10.93 24.56
N ILE A 70 5.05 11.66 23.76
CA ILE A 70 3.99 12.54 24.27
C ILE A 70 2.95 11.73 25.05
N LEU A 71 2.47 10.61 24.49
CA LEU A 71 1.52 9.73 25.16
C LEU A 71 2.09 9.14 26.44
N LYS A 72 3.38 8.75 26.42
CA LYS A 72 4.05 8.17 27.59
C LYS A 72 4.16 9.18 28.75
N ILE A 73 4.48 10.44 28.45
CA ILE A 73 4.51 11.54 29.43
C ILE A 73 3.10 11.82 29.95
N LEU A 74 2.11 11.90 29.06
CA LEU A 74 0.72 12.23 29.42
C LEU A 74 0.10 11.18 30.35
N LEU A 75 0.45 9.91 30.16
CA LEU A 75 -0.03 8.78 30.96
C LEU A 75 0.84 8.51 32.20
N ASN A 76 1.82 9.38 32.52
CA ASN A 76 2.72 9.27 33.66
C ASN A 76 3.53 7.97 33.75
N TYR A 77 3.90 7.37 32.61
CA TYR A 77 4.78 6.21 32.61
C TYR A 77 6.24 6.64 32.73
N GLU A 78 7.01 5.90 33.53
CA GLU A 78 8.45 6.14 33.67
C GLU A 78 9.20 5.79 32.37
N ILE A 79 10.03 6.73 31.91
CA ILE A 79 10.81 6.61 30.67
C ILE A 79 12.25 6.17 30.97
N GLY A 80 12.73 6.44 32.19
CA GLY A 80 14.11 6.21 32.63
C GLY A 80 14.22 5.25 33.83
N GLY A 81 15.45 4.89 34.19
CA GLY A 81 15.73 4.06 35.37
C GLY A 81 15.54 2.56 35.11
N SER A 82 14.90 1.86 36.06
CA SER A 82 14.60 0.43 35.98
C SER A 82 13.67 0.05 34.83
N ASN A 83 12.92 1.01 34.29
CA ASN A 83 11.96 0.83 33.19
C ASN A 83 12.55 1.11 31.80
N LEU A 84 13.86 1.39 31.69
CA LEU A 84 14.55 1.54 30.41
C LEU A 84 14.45 0.31 29.51
N PRO A 85 14.68 -0.93 30.00
CA PRO A 85 14.56 -2.13 29.15
C PRO A 85 13.16 -2.26 28.54
N ILE A 86 12.11 -1.95 29.33
CA ILE A 86 10.72 -1.98 28.87
C ILE A 86 10.51 -0.95 27.77
N THR A 87 10.97 0.29 27.96
CA THR A 87 10.87 1.35 26.95
C THR A 87 11.56 0.98 25.64
N VAL A 88 12.73 0.34 25.71
CA VAL A 88 13.43 -0.15 24.52
C VAL A 88 12.61 -1.23 23.81
N THR A 89 12.03 -2.19 24.56
CA THR A 89 11.17 -3.22 23.96
C THR A 89 9.93 -2.63 23.30
N GLU A 90 9.31 -1.60 23.88
CA GLU A 90 8.16 -0.88 23.30
C GLU A 90 8.54 -0.23 21.96
N ILE A 91 9.67 0.48 21.91
CA ILE A 91 10.17 1.12 20.69
C ILE A 91 10.50 0.07 19.63
N CYS A 92 11.15 -1.03 20.00
CA CYS A 92 11.42 -2.14 19.09
C CYS A 92 10.12 -2.76 18.56
N ALA A 93 9.10 -2.91 19.41
CA ALA A 93 7.82 -3.47 19.03
C ALA A 93 7.06 -2.58 18.03
N ILE A 94 7.03 -1.27 18.27
CA ILE A 94 6.47 -0.28 17.34
C ILE A 94 7.26 -0.28 16.04
N GLY A 95 8.59 -0.26 16.11
CA GLY A 95 9.47 -0.28 14.95
C GLY A 95 9.25 -1.50 14.08
N LEU A 96 9.19 -2.69 14.68
CA LEU A 96 8.93 -3.91 13.93
C LEU A 96 7.55 -3.89 13.30
N SER A 97 6.52 -3.40 14.01
CA SER A 97 5.16 -3.26 13.46
C SER A 97 5.15 -2.37 12.22
N ILE A 98 5.84 -1.22 12.25
CA ILE A 98 6.00 -0.31 11.10
C ILE A 98 6.76 -0.99 9.96
N ILE A 99 7.82 -1.74 10.26
CA ILE A 99 8.61 -2.47 9.26
C ILE A 99 7.74 -3.49 8.52
N LEU A 100 7.00 -4.30 9.27
CA LEU A 100 6.10 -5.32 8.72
C LEU A 100 4.99 -4.69 7.89
N ALA A 101 4.36 -3.63 8.40
CA ALA A 101 3.34 -2.87 7.69
C ALA A 101 3.88 -2.31 6.37
N GLY A 102 5.04 -1.67 6.39
CA GLY A 102 5.67 -1.08 5.20
C GLY A 102 6.02 -2.14 4.15
N GLN A 103 6.58 -3.27 4.56
CA GLN A 103 6.90 -4.38 3.63
C GLN A 103 5.63 -4.97 3.00
N MET A 104 4.61 -5.22 3.82
CA MET A 104 3.32 -5.72 3.38
C MET A 104 2.66 -4.81 2.35
N THR A 105 2.64 -3.50 2.61
CA THR A 105 2.07 -2.49 1.73
C THR A 105 2.80 -2.38 0.39
N ARG A 106 4.14 -2.42 0.38
CA ARG A 106 4.92 -2.41 -0.87
C ARG A 106 4.56 -3.60 -1.77
N ARG A 107 4.31 -4.78 -1.18
CA ARG A 107 3.86 -5.96 -1.94
C ARG A 107 2.43 -5.84 -2.45
N LEU A 108 1.57 -5.10 -1.74
CA LEU A 108 0.23 -4.78 -2.22
C LEU A 108 0.28 -3.83 -3.43
N GLU A 109 1.15 -2.82 -3.44
CA GLU A 109 1.34 -1.91 -4.58
C GLU A 109 1.85 -2.69 -5.81
N GLU A 110 2.88 -3.54 -5.65
CA GLU A 110 3.35 -4.44 -6.73
C GLU A 110 2.21 -5.31 -7.30
N LEU A 111 1.29 -5.77 -6.45
CA LEU A 111 0.12 -6.55 -6.85
C LEU A 111 -0.93 -5.74 -7.57
N GLN A 112 -1.20 -4.53 -7.10
CA GLN A 112 -2.09 -3.62 -7.78
C GLN A 112 -1.58 -3.28 -9.18
N ASP A 113 -0.28 -3.03 -9.33
CA ASP A 113 0.35 -2.71 -10.62
C ASP A 113 0.34 -3.90 -11.59
N ALA A 114 0.59 -5.12 -11.08
CA ALA A 114 0.51 -6.34 -11.89
C ALA A 114 -0.93 -6.62 -12.35
N VAL A 115 -1.93 -6.44 -11.48
CA VAL A 115 -3.34 -6.62 -11.86
C VAL A 115 -3.76 -5.56 -12.86
N THR A 116 -3.35 -4.31 -12.66
CA THR A 116 -3.66 -3.19 -13.56
C THR A 116 -3.05 -3.43 -14.95
N SER A 117 -1.78 -3.87 -15.02
CA SER A 117 -1.13 -4.17 -16.29
C SER A 117 -1.70 -5.39 -17.00
N LEU A 118 -2.18 -6.42 -16.29
CA LEU A 118 -2.90 -7.54 -16.89
C LEU A 118 -4.27 -7.14 -17.42
N THR A 119 -5.02 -6.35 -16.66
CA THR A 119 -6.38 -5.91 -17.03
C THR A 119 -6.33 -4.95 -18.23
N LEU A 120 -5.40 -3.99 -18.22
CA LEU A 120 -5.16 -3.08 -19.35
C LEU A 120 -4.43 -3.76 -20.52
N GLY A 121 -3.59 -4.76 -20.23
CA GLY A 121 -2.92 -5.57 -21.24
C GLY A 121 -3.91 -6.34 -22.12
N HIS A 122 -5.01 -6.81 -21.53
CA HIS A 122 -6.12 -7.41 -22.28
C HIS A 122 -6.81 -6.39 -23.22
N LEU A 123 -6.97 -5.13 -22.79
CA LEU A 123 -7.47 -4.04 -23.66
C LEU A 123 -6.52 -3.72 -24.82
N LYS A 124 -5.21 -3.90 -24.63
CA LYS A 124 -4.19 -3.67 -25.66
C LYS A 124 -4.18 -4.73 -26.76
N GLN A 125 -4.76 -5.91 -26.50
CA GLN A 125 -4.73 -7.03 -27.45
C GLN A 125 -5.70 -6.83 -28.62
N ASP A 126 -6.70 -5.95 -28.48
CA ASP A 126 -7.66 -5.59 -29.54
C ASP A 126 -7.35 -4.27 -30.25
N THR A 127 -6.29 -3.55 -29.88
CA THR A 127 -5.85 -2.37 -30.63
C THR A 127 -5.04 -2.81 -31.85
N GLN A 128 -5.75 -3.15 -32.93
CA GLN A 128 -5.11 -3.34 -34.23
C GLN A 128 -4.60 -2.00 -34.78
N PRO A 129 -3.49 -2.00 -35.53
CA PRO A 129 -3.05 -0.83 -36.28
C PRO A 129 -4.21 -0.24 -37.10
N PHE A 130 -4.25 1.09 -37.24
CA PHE A 130 -5.31 1.76 -38.00
C PHE A 130 -5.44 1.20 -39.43
N GLU A 131 -4.31 0.86 -40.04
CA GLU A 131 -4.22 0.25 -41.38
C GLU A 131 -4.99 -1.07 -41.47
N ASP A 132 -4.89 -1.93 -40.44
CA ASP A 132 -5.61 -3.21 -40.37
C ASP A 132 -7.09 -3.02 -39.98
N GLY A 133 -7.39 -1.98 -39.20
CA GLY A 133 -8.74 -1.66 -38.72
C GLY A 133 -9.65 -0.94 -39.71
N GLN A 134 -9.11 -0.31 -40.77
CA GLN A 134 -9.87 0.44 -41.77
C GLN A 134 -10.98 -0.40 -42.43
N GLY A 135 -10.69 -1.66 -42.72
CA GLY A 135 -11.65 -2.58 -43.33
C GLY A 135 -12.86 -2.86 -42.42
N GLN A 136 -12.64 -2.91 -41.10
CA GLN A 136 -13.71 -3.11 -40.12
C GLN A 136 -14.59 -1.86 -39.99
N ILE A 137 -13.96 -0.67 -39.93
CA ILE A 137 -14.67 0.62 -39.90
C ILE A 137 -15.56 0.75 -41.15
N TYR A 138 -15.02 0.48 -42.34
CA TYR A 138 -15.78 0.56 -43.59
C TYR A 138 -16.97 -0.42 -43.63
N ARG A 139 -16.77 -1.65 -43.14
CA ARG A 139 -17.84 -2.66 -43.03
C ARG A 139 -18.97 -2.19 -42.11
N GLU A 140 -18.64 -1.62 -40.95
CA GLU A 140 -19.65 -1.13 -40.01
C GLU A 140 -20.39 0.10 -40.54
N VAL A 141 -19.71 1.03 -41.21
CA VAL A 141 -20.37 2.17 -41.88
C VAL A 141 -21.33 1.68 -42.98
N ARG A 142 -20.91 0.72 -43.80
CA ARG A 142 -21.76 0.13 -44.85
C ARG A 142 -22.97 -0.59 -44.25
N ARG A 143 -22.76 -1.38 -43.20
CA ARG A 143 -23.83 -2.09 -42.46
C ARG A 143 -24.82 -1.10 -41.86
N ALA A 144 -24.35 -0.05 -41.19
CA ALA A 144 -25.18 0.99 -40.61
C ALA A 144 -26.06 1.70 -41.64
N ARG A 145 -25.50 1.98 -42.82
CA ARG A 145 -26.26 2.53 -43.96
C ARG A 145 -27.34 1.55 -44.44
N GLN A 146 -27.03 0.26 -44.56
CA GLN A 146 -27.99 -0.75 -45.01
C GLN A 146 -29.15 -0.95 -44.03
N TYR A 147 -28.88 -0.94 -42.72
CA TYR A 147 -29.87 -1.18 -41.67
C TYR A 147 -30.46 0.08 -41.05
N LYS A 148 -30.14 1.28 -41.58
CA LYS A 148 -30.55 2.59 -41.04
C LYS A 148 -30.29 2.72 -39.54
N ARG A 149 -29.14 2.24 -39.07
CA ARG A 149 -28.72 2.35 -37.66
C ARG A 149 -27.76 3.52 -37.49
N PRO A 150 -27.89 4.33 -36.42
CA PRO A 150 -26.92 5.39 -36.13
C PRO A 150 -25.57 4.78 -35.74
N VAL A 151 -24.48 5.38 -36.22
CA VAL A 151 -23.11 5.03 -35.86
C VAL A 151 -22.37 6.30 -35.45
N SER A 152 -21.55 6.19 -34.40
CA SER A 152 -20.67 7.25 -33.91
C SER A 152 -19.22 6.76 -33.94
N LEU A 153 -18.31 7.62 -34.37
CA LEU A 153 -16.86 7.39 -34.32
C LEU A 153 -16.24 8.34 -33.30
N LEU A 154 -15.51 7.80 -32.32
CA LEU A 154 -14.74 8.58 -31.37
C LEU A 154 -13.26 8.53 -31.78
N SER A 155 -12.68 9.69 -32.06
CA SER A 155 -11.24 9.85 -32.26
C SER A 155 -10.64 10.51 -31.03
N ILE A 156 -9.65 9.86 -30.42
CA ILE A 156 -8.91 10.40 -29.29
C ILE A 156 -7.51 10.73 -29.78
N VAL A 157 -7.21 12.02 -29.89
CA VAL A 157 -5.86 12.50 -30.22
C VAL A 157 -5.22 13.01 -28.93
N PRO A 158 -4.09 12.45 -28.49
CA PRO A 158 -3.39 12.95 -27.32
C PRO A 158 -2.85 14.36 -27.60
N THR A 159 -3.12 15.30 -26.70
CA THR A 159 -2.56 16.66 -26.75
C THR A 159 -1.09 16.64 -26.28
N GLU A 160 -0.26 17.57 -26.76
CA GLU A 160 1.18 17.62 -26.44
C GLU A 160 1.47 17.73 -24.93
N GLU A 161 0.60 18.38 -24.16
CA GLU A 161 0.66 18.42 -22.69
C GLU A 161 0.55 17.02 -22.05
N THR A 162 -0.22 16.11 -22.65
CA THR A 162 -0.40 14.73 -22.17
C THR A 162 0.79 13.84 -22.48
N LYS A 163 1.49 14.07 -23.60
CA LYS A 163 2.72 13.33 -23.95
C LYS A 163 3.87 13.65 -22.99
N GLN A 164 4.02 14.92 -22.60
CA GLN A 164 5.06 15.33 -21.65
C GLN A 164 4.84 14.72 -20.25
N MET A 165 3.59 14.49 -19.84
CA MET A 165 3.27 13.79 -18.59
C MET A 165 3.67 12.30 -18.59
N GLN A 166 3.70 11.63 -19.74
CA GLN A 166 4.15 10.23 -19.83
C GLN A 166 5.67 10.10 -19.86
N LEU A 167 6.38 11.04 -20.51
CA LEU A 167 7.84 11.04 -20.57
C LEU A 167 8.50 11.38 -19.22
N ASN A 168 7.86 12.19 -18.37
CA ASN A 168 8.37 12.50 -17.02
C ASN A 168 8.14 11.37 -15.99
N ARG A 169 7.58 10.22 -16.39
CA ARG A 169 7.31 9.06 -15.52
C ARG A 169 8.24 7.87 -15.75
N PHE A 170 9.23 7.99 -16.64
CA PHE A 170 10.27 6.99 -16.86
C PHE A 170 11.64 7.50 -16.43
#